data_AF-A0A8T2VNT2-F1
#
_entry.id   AF-A0A8T2VNT2-F1
#
_cell.length_a   1.000
_cell.length_b   1.000
_cell.length_c   1.000
_cell.angle_alpha   90.00
_cell.angle_beta   90.00
_cell.angle_gamma   90.00
#
_symmetry.space_group_name_H-M   'P 1'
#
loop_
_entity.id
_entity.type
_entity.pdbx_description
1 polymer ?
#
loop_
_entity_poly.entity_id
_entity_poly.type
_entity_poly.pdbx_seq_one_letter_code
_entity_poly.pdbx_strand_id
1 'polypeptide(L)'
;MSFIKLLRRVSPHIGQKLLSHILRACLSCQDLDGVRAILEAQVVSGSLHHELVTSLIERDEVALLCTWSKNVSDPKFSDLLLVLKYFLKASLPAGKSLAQVRKQWRQAAISAIQRVSEILKSEENKGDISALAKHKNVKEEAIHKALLLSVAVDHFQPHELCLHYLLSSGQDEAVLAAILQQLDNEEVLKLLCYLNKWLDKYSSKSSLCTSQSKGKESFVPSLNDVIQWILILLDTHMMSLILCSDFHNEIQAIQLLVKGFVDFGHMIAPLAGIMEHLRSSSILPSHVSHGREDDPVIEYVEI
;
A
#
# COMPACT_ATOMS: atom_id res chain seq x y z
N MET A 1 -19.03 -25.99 0.33
CA MET A 1 -18.71 -24.81 -0.53
C MET A 1 -18.84 -23.56 0.36
N SER A 2 -17.79 -22.74 0.52
CA SER A 2 -17.84 -21.60 1.47
C SER A 2 -18.85 -20.54 1.00
N PHE A 3 -19.62 -19.95 1.92
CA PHE A 3 -20.59 -18.88 1.68
C PHE A 3 -20.00 -17.73 0.86
N ILE A 4 -18.73 -17.37 1.10
CA ILE A 4 -17.98 -16.35 0.34
C ILE A 4 -17.80 -16.73 -1.14
N LYS A 5 -17.52 -18.01 -1.44
CA LYS A 5 -17.37 -18.49 -2.82
C LYS A 5 -18.70 -18.47 -3.57
N LEU A 6 -19.81 -18.70 -2.86
CA LEU A 6 -21.15 -18.62 -3.41
C LEU A 6 -21.56 -17.16 -3.64
N LEU A 7 -21.33 -16.29 -2.65
CA LEU A 7 -21.51 -14.85 -2.76
C LEU A 7 -20.73 -14.26 -3.94
N ARG A 8 -19.43 -14.54 -4.06
CA ARG A 8 -18.60 -14.01 -5.18
C ARG A 8 -19.06 -14.50 -6.56
N ARG A 9 -19.70 -15.67 -6.63
CA ARG A 9 -20.21 -16.23 -7.89
C ARG A 9 -21.57 -15.63 -8.26
N VAL A 10 -22.43 -15.38 -7.27
CA VAL A 10 -23.78 -14.87 -7.48
C VAL A 10 -23.78 -13.33 -7.50
N SER A 11 -22.82 -12.68 -6.83
CA SER A 11 -22.76 -11.24 -6.62
C SER A 11 -22.81 -10.36 -7.87
N PRO A 12 -22.25 -10.74 -9.05
CA PRO A 12 -22.39 -9.92 -10.24
C PRO A 12 -23.86 -9.79 -10.70
N HIS A 13 -24.72 -10.69 -10.24
CA HIS A 13 -26.14 -10.75 -10.57
C HIS A 13 -27.04 -10.26 -9.41
N ILE A 14 -26.46 -9.95 -8.25
CA ILE A 14 -27.21 -9.45 -7.10
C ILE A 14 -27.25 -7.93 -7.15
N GLY A 15 -28.45 -7.35 -7.18
CA GLY A 15 -28.61 -5.90 -7.09
C GLY A 15 -28.11 -5.35 -5.74
N GLN A 16 -27.46 -4.20 -5.75
CA GLN A 16 -26.96 -3.50 -4.54
C GLN A 16 -28.06 -3.32 -3.47
N LYS A 17 -29.31 -3.12 -3.89
CA LYS A 17 -30.45 -3.07 -2.96
C LYS A 17 -30.60 -4.36 -2.16
N LEU A 18 -30.54 -5.53 -2.79
CA LEU A 18 -30.68 -6.81 -2.08
C LEU A 18 -29.50 -7.02 -1.11
N LEU A 19 -28.27 -6.72 -1.53
CA LEU A 19 -27.10 -6.76 -0.64
C LEU A 19 -27.24 -5.83 0.56
N SER A 20 -27.79 -4.63 0.36
CA SER A 20 -28.06 -3.67 1.44
C SER A 20 -29.05 -4.23 2.47
N HIS A 21 -30.10 -4.91 2.02
CA HIS A 21 -31.07 -5.55 2.92
C HIS A 21 -30.48 -6.75 3.66
N ILE A 22 -29.69 -7.59 2.98
CA ILE A 22 -28.99 -8.71 3.61
C ILE A 22 -28.00 -8.19 4.66
N LEU A 23 -27.21 -7.18 4.31
CA LEU A 23 -26.26 -6.56 5.24
C LEU A 23 -26.97 -5.96 6.47
N ARG A 24 -28.09 -5.27 6.26
CA ARG A 24 -28.93 -4.75 7.36
C ARG A 24 -29.45 -5.89 8.23
N ALA A 25 -29.96 -6.96 7.64
CA ALA A 25 -30.44 -8.12 8.37
C ALA A 25 -29.30 -8.78 9.19
N CYS A 26 -28.11 -8.94 8.62
CA CYS A 26 -26.94 -9.44 9.35
C CYS A 26 -26.58 -8.54 10.54
N LEU A 27 -26.59 -7.21 10.37
CA LEU A 27 -26.33 -6.26 11.45
C LEU A 27 -27.40 -6.34 12.57
N SER A 28 -28.67 -6.43 12.20
CA SER A 28 -29.79 -6.58 13.14
C SER A 28 -29.76 -7.91 13.89
N CYS A 29 -29.40 -9.00 13.21
CA CYS A 29 -29.29 -10.35 13.78
C CYS A 29 -27.96 -10.60 14.49
N GLN A 30 -27.05 -9.62 14.53
CA GLN A 30 -25.69 -9.75 15.07
C GLN A 30 -24.83 -10.83 14.39
N ASP A 31 -25.13 -11.17 13.13
CA ASP A 31 -24.34 -12.09 12.33
C ASP A 31 -23.14 -11.38 11.69
N LEU A 32 -22.07 -11.22 12.48
CA LEU A 32 -20.84 -10.55 12.07
C LEU A 32 -20.05 -11.35 11.02
N ASP A 33 -20.20 -12.67 10.97
CA ASP A 33 -19.56 -13.51 9.95
C ASP A 33 -20.24 -13.32 8.59
N GLY A 34 -21.57 -13.13 8.57
CA GLY A 34 -22.30 -12.69 7.38
C GLY A 34 -21.84 -11.33 6.87
N VAL A 35 -21.67 -10.35 7.76
CA VAL A 35 -21.11 -9.01 7.42
C VAL A 35 -19.71 -9.14 6.82
N ARG A 36 -18.83 -9.93 7.47
CA ARG A 36 -17.47 -10.18 6.97
C ARG A 36 -17.48 -10.77 5.57
N ALA A 37 -18.30 -11.80 5.33
CA ALA A 37 -18.37 -12.47 4.05
C ALA A 37 -18.83 -11.54 2.91
N ILE A 38 -19.74 -10.61 3.21
CA ILE A 38 -20.20 -9.60 2.24
C ILE A 38 -19.08 -8.61 1.92
N LEU A 39 -18.34 -8.13 2.93
CA LEU A 39 -17.21 -7.22 2.74
C LEU A 39 -16.07 -7.88 1.95
N GLU A 40 -15.70 -9.12 2.29
CA GLU A 40 -14.64 -9.89 1.61
C GLU A 40 -14.99 -10.29 0.17
N ALA A 41 -16.28 -10.25 -0.19
CA ALA A 41 -16.72 -10.50 -1.55
C ALA A 41 -16.42 -9.33 -2.50
N GLN A 42 -15.97 -8.17 -2.00
CA GLN A 42 -15.63 -6.96 -2.78
C GLN A 42 -16.77 -6.44 -3.66
N VAL A 43 -18.01 -6.68 -3.25
CA VAL A 43 -19.22 -6.27 -3.98
C VAL A 43 -19.82 -4.98 -3.41
N VAL A 44 -19.25 -4.50 -2.30
CA VAL A 44 -19.79 -3.38 -1.52
C VAL A 44 -19.30 -2.07 -2.12
N SER A 45 -20.24 -1.26 -2.60
CA SER A 45 -20.00 0.15 -2.88
C SER A 45 -20.16 0.97 -1.59
N GLY A 46 -19.47 2.12 -1.47
CA GLY A 46 -19.65 3.02 -0.31
C GLY A 46 -21.09 3.51 -0.13
N SER A 47 -21.94 3.39 -1.16
CA SER A 47 -23.36 3.72 -1.10
C SER A 47 -24.26 2.62 -0.51
N LEU A 48 -23.73 1.41 -0.26
CA LEU A 48 -24.54 0.21 0.02
C LEU A 48 -25.39 0.34 1.30
N HIS A 49 -24.85 0.90 2.38
CA HIS A 49 -25.59 1.08 3.63
C HIS A 49 -25.05 2.27 4.42
N HIS A 50 -25.88 3.30 4.61
CA HIS A 50 -25.48 4.58 5.20
C HIS A 50 -24.98 4.48 6.64
N GLU A 51 -25.45 3.51 7.41
CA GLU A 51 -25.13 3.38 8.85
C GLU A 51 -24.18 2.21 9.14
N LEU A 52 -23.55 1.62 8.10
CA LEU A 52 -22.66 0.49 8.32
C LEU A 52 -21.47 0.88 9.20
N VAL A 53 -20.77 1.96 8.84
CA VAL A 53 -19.57 2.40 9.56
C VAL A 53 -19.90 2.83 10.98
N THR A 54 -20.98 3.60 11.17
CA THR A 54 -21.43 4.00 12.51
C THR A 54 -21.78 2.79 13.36
N SER A 55 -22.52 1.82 12.83
CA SER A 55 -22.86 0.57 13.53
C SER A 55 -21.63 -0.25 13.93
N LEU A 56 -20.60 -0.30 13.07
CA LEU A 56 -19.37 -1.03 13.36
C LEU A 56 -18.51 -0.31 14.42
N ILE A 57 -18.48 1.02 14.40
CA ILE A 57 -17.81 1.84 15.42
C ILE A 57 -18.48 1.68 16.78
N GLU A 58 -19.81 1.76 16.84
CA GLU A 58 -20.58 1.60 18.09
C GLU A 58 -20.37 0.23 18.74
N ARG A 59 -20.08 -0.79 17.93
CA ARG A 59 -19.83 -2.17 18.37
C ARG A 59 -18.35 -2.50 18.59
N ASP A 60 -17.44 -1.54 18.39
CA ASP A 60 -15.99 -1.73 18.46
C ASP A 60 -15.47 -2.88 17.55
N GLU A 61 -16.09 -3.03 16.38
CA GLU A 61 -15.73 -4.07 15.41
C GLU A 61 -14.61 -3.62 14.45
N VAL A 62 -13.44 -3.31 15.04
CA VAL A 62 -12.25 -2.79 14.34
C VAL A 62 -11.80 -3.69 13.19
N ALA A 63 -11.84 -5.02 13.34
CA ALA A 63 -11.47 -5.97 12.30
C ALA A 63 -12.39 -5.89 11.07
N LEU A 64 -13.69 -5.65 11.28
CA LEU A 64 -14.64 -5.43 10.18
C LEU A 64 -14.43 -4.06 9.53
N LEU A 65 -14.11 -3.02 10.31
CA LEU A 65 -13.73 -1.71 9.76
C LEU A 65 -12.48 -1.81 8.87
N CYS A 66 -11.45 -2.54 9.30
CA CYS A 66 -10.27 -2.81 8.47
C CYS A 66 -10.62 -3.55 7.17
N THR A 67 -11.53 -4.53 7.27
CA THR A 67 -12.00 -5.30 6.12
C THR A 67 -12.81 -4.41 5.16
N TRP A 68 -13.58 -3.47 5.69
CA TRP A 68 -14.29 -2.45 4.93
C TRP A 68 -13.30 -1.52 4.22
N SER A 69 -12.33 -0.93 4.92
CA SER A 69 -11.32 -0.02 4.35
C SER A 69 -10.53 -0.67 3.22
N LYS A 70 -10.26 -1.98 3.34
CA LYS A 70 -9.54 -2.75 2.33
C LYS A 70 -10.36 -3.02 1.06
N ASN A 71 -11.66 -3.24 1.18
CA ASN A 71 -12.46 -3.88 0.13
C ASN A 71 -13.56 -3.01 -0.48
N VAL A 72 -13.95 -1.92 0.18
CA VAL A 72 -14.99 -1.03 -0.34
C VAL A 72 -14.48 -0.23 -1.51
N SER A 73 -15.28 -0.22 -2.58
CA SER A 73 -15.04 0.64 -3.74
C SER A 73 -15.84 1.93 -3.55
N ASP A 74 -15.18 3.08 -3.78
CA ASP A 74 -15.78 4.42 -3.67
C ASP A 74 -16.42 4.69 -2.30
N PRO A 75 -15.61 4.68 -1.21
CA PRO A 75 -16.11 4.97 0.13
C PRO A 75 -16.55 6.44 0.26
N LYS A 76 -17.65 6.69 0.97
CA LYS A 76 -18.13 8.05 1.20
C LYS A 76 -17.16 8.84 2.06
N PHE A 77 -17.06 10.14 1.79
CA PHE A 77 -16.30 11.09 2.60
C PHE A 77 -16.60 10.98 4.11
N SER A 78 -17.88 10.97 4.48
CA SER A 78 -18.31 10.88 5.89
C SER A 78 -17.81 9.60 6.56
N ASP A 79 -17.86 8.48 5.83
CA ASP A 79 -17.47 7.18 6.33
C ASP A 79 -15.95 7.09 6.50
N LEU A 80 -15.18 7.60 5.52
CA LEU A 80 -13.73 7.69 5.61
C LEU A 80 -13.27 8.53 6.80
N LEU A 81 -13.87 9.72 6.96
CA LEU A 81 -13.55 10.62 8.07
C LEU A 81 -13.85 9.95 9.43
N LEU A 82 -15.01 9.31 9.56
CA LEU A 82 -15.38 8.59 10.78
C LEU A 82 -14.39 7.48 11.11
N VAL A 83 -14.00 6.66 10.12
CA VAL A 83 -13.04 5.57 10.33
C VAL A 83 -11.64 6.11 10.67
N LEU A 84 -11.18 7.16 9.99
CA LEU A 84 -9.88 7.77 10.27
C LEU A 84 -9.83 8.31 11.70
N LYS A 85 -10.81 9.13 12.10
CA LYS A 85 -10.90 9.64 13.47
C LYS A 85 -10.99 8.51 14.48
N TYR A 86 -11.77 7.47 14.18
CA TYR A 86 -11.88 6.30 15.04
C TYR A 86 -10.53 5.61 15.28
N PHE A 87 -9.73 5.40 14.22
CA PHE A 87 -8.40 4.79 14.33
C PHE A 87 -7.36 5.69 15.01
N LEU A 88 -7.56 7.01 15.03
CA LEU A 88 -6.68 7.98 15.69
C LEU A 88 -7.03 8.21 17.18
N LYS A 89 -8.13 7.66 17.69
CA LYS A 89 -8.49 7.81 19.12
C LYS A 89 -7.42 7.18 20.02
N ALA A 90 -7.00 7.92 21.05
CA ALA A 90 -5.91 7.49 21.97
C ALA A 90 -6.24 6.19 22.73
N SER A 91 -7.52 5.87 22.88
CA SER A 91 -8.02 4.69 23.59
C SER A 91 -8.97 3.92 22.68
N LEU A 92 -8.45 3.37 21.56
CA LEU A 92 -9.17 2.25 20.98
C LEU A 92 -9.20 1.14 22.03
N PRO A 93 -10.36 0.55 22.31
CA PRO A 93 -10.44 -0.51 23.28
C PRO A 93 -9.48 -1.62 22.87
N ALA A 94 -8.57 -1.99 23.77
CA ALA A 94 -7.67 -3.12 23.57
C ALA A 94 -8.48 -4.42 23.65
N GLY A 95 -9.30 -4.66 22.63
CA GLY A 95 -10.29 -5.71 22.57
C GLY A 95 -9.85 -6.88 21.69
N LYS A 96 -10.72 -7.90 21.64
CA LYS A 96 -10.57 -9.07 20.79
C LYS A 96 -10.44 -8.70 19.30
N SER A 97 -11.05 -7.58 18.89
CA SER A 97 -11.03 -7.10 17.50
C SER A 97 -9.64 -6.64 17.05
N LEU A 98 -8.91 -5.86 17.85
CA LEU A 98 -7.52 -5.47 17.56
C LEU A 98 -6.56 -6.66 17.57
N ALA A 99 -6.77 -7.62 18.48
CA ALA A 99 -6.01 -8.87 18.49
C ALA A 99 -6.23 -9.68 17.19
N GLN A 100 -7.46 -9.66 16.66
CA GLN A 100 -7.79 -10.26 15.37
C GLN A 100 -7.09 -9.54 14.21
N VAL A 101 -7.06 -8.20 14.18
CA VAL A 101 -6.30 -7.43 13.18
C VAL A 101 -4.83 -7.86 13.19
N ARG A 102 -4.20 -7.91 14.37
CA ARG A 102 -2.81 -8.35 14.49
C ARG A 102 -2.61 -9.79 14.00
N LYS A 103 -3.55 -10.69 14.30
CA LYS A 103 -3.51 -12.09 13.82
C LYS A 103 -3.61 -12.17 12.30
N GLN A 104 -4.47 -11.38 11.67
CA GLN A 104 -4.62 -11.32 10.21
C GLN A 104 -3.32 -10.83 9.53
N TRP A 105 -2.73 -9.76 10.06
CA TRP A 105 -1.44 -9.24 9.58
C TRP A 105 -0.31 -10.27 9.71
N ARG A 106 -0.22 -10.95 10.87
CA ARG A 106 0.74 -12.05 11.07
C ARG A 106 0.55 -13.19 10.08
N GLN A 107 -0.70 -13.60 9.86
CA GLN A 107 -1.00 -14.66 8.91
C GLN A 107 -0.60 -14.26 7.48
N ALA A 108 -0.85 -13.01 7.09
CA ALA A 108 -0.43 -12.50 5.79
C ALA A 108 1.09 -12.47 5.64
N ALA A 109 1.84 -12.06 6.67
CA ALA A 109 3.30 -12.09 6.67
C ALA A 109 3.85 -13.52 6.52
N ILE A 110 3.32 -14.48 7.30
CA ILE A 110 3.70 -15.90 7.21
C ILE A 110 3.44 -16.44 5.81
N SER A 111 2.25 -16.18 5.25
CA SER A 111 1.90 -16.63 3.90
C SER A 111 2.78 -15.97 2.81
N ALA A 112 3.21 -14.73 3.00
CA ALA A 112 4.16 -14.08 2.09
C ALA A 112 5.55 -14.74 2.15
N ILE A 113 6.07 -15.02 3.36
CA ILE A 113 7.36 -15.71 3.56
C ILE A 113 7.34 -17.14 2.97
N GLN A 114 6.23 -17.87 3.17
CA GLN A 114 6.05 -19.20 2.59
C GLN A 114 6.10 -19.15 1.06
N ARG A 115 5.41 -18.17 0.46
CA ARG A 115 5.41 -17.96 -0.99
C ARG A 115 6.81 -17.64 -1.53
N VAL A 116 7.60 -16.84 -0.82
CA VAL A 116 9.02 -16.60 -1.16
C VAL A 116 9.83 -17.90 -1.12
N SER A 117 9.63 -18.71 -0.08
CA SER A 117 10.31 -20.00 0.09
C SER A 117 9.98 -20.99 -1.03
N GLU A 118 8.72 -21.01 -1.49
CA GLU A 118 8.28 -21.83 -2.63
C GLU A 118 8.91 -21.38 -3.95
N ILE A 119 8.99 -20.06 -4.19
CA ILE A 119 9.65 -19.50 -5.37
C ILE A 119 11.12 -19.91 -5.40
N LEU A 120 11.84 -19.75 -4.28
CA LEU A 120 13.25 -20.13 -4.15
C LEU A 120 13.49 -21.62 -4.46
N LYS A 121 12.66 -22.52 -3.94
CA LYS A 121 12.76 -23.97 -4.21
C LYS A 121 12.44 -24.34 -5.66
N SER A 122 11.61 -23.55 -6.35
CA SER A 122 11.23 -23.81 -7.74
C SER A 122 12.32 -23.42 -8.75
N GLU A 123 13.19 -22.47 -8.40
CA GLU A 123 14.30 -21.99 -9.24
C GLU A 123 15.45 -22.99 -9.31
N GLU A 124 15.68 -23.81 -8.27
CA GLU A 124 16.70 -24.87 -8.26
C GLU A 124 16.44 -25.97 -9.31
N ASN A 125 15.21 -26.06 -9.83
CA ASN A 125 14.77 -27.13 -10.74
C ASN A 125 14.63 -26.72 -12.23
N LYS A 126 14.88 -25.47 -12.61
CA LYS A 126 14.68 -25.01 -14.01
C LYS A 126 15.84 -24.16 -14.53
N GLY A 127 16.61 -24.72 -15.49
CA GLY A 127 17.74 -24.07 -16.14
C GLY A 127 17.40 -23.28 -17.42
N ASP A 128 16.30 -22.52 -17.45
CA ASP A 128 15.79 -21.88 -18.68
C ASP A 128 15.92 -20.34 -18.65
N ILE A 129 16.74 -19.78 -19.56
CA ILE A 129 17.28 -18.40 -19.49
C ILE A 129 16.22 -17.31 -19.78
N SER A 130 15.17 -17.59 -20.56
CA SER A 130 14.11 -16.62 -20.86
C SER A 130 13.07 -16.48 -19.74
N ALA A 131 12.90 -17.53 -18.93
CA ALA A 131 12.06 -17.51 -17.74
C ALA A 131 12.74 -16.73 -16.61
N LEU A 132 14.07 -16.71 -16.56
CA LEU A 132 14.90 -16.10 -15.50
C LEU A 132 14.61 -14.61 -15.26
N ALA A 133 14.39 -13.80 -16.30
CA ALA A 133 14.11 -12.37 -16.15
C ALA A 133 12.71 -12.09 -15.55
N LYS A 134 11.69 -12.88 -15.96
CA LYS A 134 10.34 -12.80 -15.37
C LYS A 134 10.32 -13.34 -13.93
N HIS A 135 11.06 -14.43 -13.67
CA HIS A 135 11.19 -15.01 -12.34
C HIS A 135 11.90 -14.06 -11.36
N LYS A 136 12.93 -13.34 -11.82
CA LYS A 136 13.64 -12.35 -10.99
C LYS A 136 12.72 -11.24 -10.47
N ASN A 137 11.91 -10.62 -11.34
CA ASN A 137 10.99 -9.56 -10.92
C ASN A 137 9.92 -10.07 -9.94
N VAL A 138 9.35 -11.26 -10.21
CA VAL A 138 8.35 -11.88 -9.32
C VAL A 138 8.95 -12.23 -7.95
N LYS A 139 10.20 -12.69 -7.92
CA LYS A 139 10.95 -12.99 -6.70
C LYS A 139 11.22 -11.73 -5.89
N GLU A 140 11.72 -10.67 -6.53
CA GLU A 140 11.98 -9.38 -5.87
C GLU A 140 10.70 -8.79 -5.28
N GLU A 141 9.59 -8.80 -6.01
CA GLU A 141 8.28 -8.34 -5.52
C GLU A 141 7.78 -9.18 -4.34
N ALA A 142 7.90 -10.51 -4.41
CA ALA A 142 7.49 -11.41 -3.33
C ALA A 142 8.32 -11.20 -2.06
N ILE A 143 9.65 -11.04 -2.19
CA ILE A 143 10.56 -10.75 -1.08
C ILE A 143 10.22 -9.41 -0.46
N HIS A 144 10.03 -8.38 -1.29
CA HIS A 144 9.69 -7.05 -0.84
C HIS A 144 8.36 -7.01 -0.08
N LYS A 145 7.32 -7.67 -0.61
CA LYS A 145 6.03 -7.81 0.05
C LYS A 145 6.15 -8.53 1.40
N ALA A 146 6.95 -9.60 1.46
CA ALA A 146 7.19 -10.31 2.71
C ALA A 146 7.89 -9.41 3.75
N LEU A 147 8.93 -8.67 3.33
CA LEU A 147 9.68 -7.77 4.19
C LEU A 147 8.79 -6.63 4.74
N LEU A 148 7.98 -6.01 3.88
CA LEU A 148 7.03 -4.96 4.27
C LEU A 148 5.99 -5.45 5.28
N LEU A 149 5.42 -6.63 5.06
CA LEU A 149 4.46 -7.24 5.99
C LEU A 149 5.11 -7.58 7.33
N SER A 150 6.33 -8.11 7.33
CA SER A 150 7.08 -8.37 8.56
C SER A 150 7.37 -7.08 9.33
N VAL A 151 7.83 -6.02 8.64
CA VAL A 151 8.08 -4.71 9.25
C VAL A 151 6.83 -4.13 9.89
N ALA A 152 5.69 -4.21 9.19
CA ALA A 152 4.40 -3.81 9.74
C ALA A 152 4.07 -4.58 11.04
N VAL A 153 4.17 -5.90 11.02
CA VAL A 153 3.82 -6.76 12.18
C VAL A 153 4.72 -6.55 13.39
N ASP A 154 6.02 -6.30 13.16
CA ASP A 154 7.04 -6.24 14.20
C ASP A 154 7.13 -4.87 14.85
N HIS A 155 6.98 -3.80 14.06
CA HIS A 155 7.23 -2.43 14.53
C HIS A 155 5.97 -1.61 14.82
N PHE A 156 4.81 -2.04 14.33
CA PHE A 156 3.56 -1.28 14.49
C PHE A 156 2.60 -1.95 15.49
N GLN A 157 1.89 -1.11 16.23
CA GLN A 157 0.85 -1.48 17.16
C GLN A 157 -0.42 -1.87 16.42
N PRO A 158 -1.31 -2.69 17.01
CA PRO A 158 -2.54 -3.12 16.35
C PRO A 158 -3.43 -1.99 15.82
N HIS A 159 -3.50 -0.84 16.52
CA HIS A 159 -4.27 0.30 16.06
C HIS A 159 -3.61 1.00 14.86
N GLU A 160 -2.28 1.12 14.85
CA GLU A 160 -1.53 1.65 13.69
C GLU A 160 -1.70 0.75 12.46
N LEU A 161 -1.76 -0.58 12.65
CA LEU A 161 -2.04 -1.54 11.57
C LEU A 161 -3.43 -1.32 10.92
N CYS A 162 -4.36 -0.63 11.60
CA CYS A 162 -5.65 -0.28 11.03
C CYS A 162 -5.52 0.89 10.03
N LEU A 163 -4.66 1.87 10.34
CA LEU A 163 -4.36 3.02 9.47
C LEU A 163 -3.72 2.59 8.14
N HIS A 164 -2.98 1.48 8.14
CA HIS A 164 -2.36 0.93 6.93
C HIS A 164 -3.38 0.69 5.81
N TYR A 165 -4.58 0.21 6.16
CA TYR A 165 -5.66 -0.03 5.20
C TYR A 165 -6.23 1.25 4.60
N LEU A 166 -6.26 2.35 5.37
CA LEU A 166 -6.71 3.66 4.85
C LEU A 166 -5.66 4.28 3.95
N LEU A 167 -4.39 4.27 4.35
CA LEU A 167 -3.30 4.84 3.54
C LEU A 167 -3.16 4.14 2.19
N SER A 168 -3.28 2.80 2.18
CA SER A 168 -3.17 1.99 0.97
C SER A 168 -4.42 2.01 0.08
N SER A 169 -5.49 2.70 0.50
CA SER A 169 -6.76 2.72 -0.25
C SER A 169 -6.74 3.61 -1.51
N GLY A 170 -5.71 4.44 -1.70
CA GLY A 170 -5.51 5.24 -2.91
C GLY A 170 -6.58 6.30 -3.14
N GLN A 171 -6.88 7.11 -2.11
CA GLN A 171 -7.86 8.19 -2.20
C GLN A 171 -7.39 9.31 -3.13
N ASP A 172 -8.35 9.99 -3.76
CA ASP A 172 -8.08 11.21 -4.51
C ASP A 172 -7.54 12.32 -3.59
N GLU A 173 -6.60 13.12 -4.10
CA GLU A 173 -5.91 14.17 -3.35
C GLU A 173 -6.89 15.20 -2.76
N ALA A 174 -7.91 15.60 -3.51
CA ALA A 174 -8.89 16.58 -3.02
C ALA A 174 -9.76 15.99 -1.90
N VAL A 175 -10.14 14.72 -2.02
CA VAL A 175 -10.88 14.00 -0.98
C VAL A 175 -10.02 13.87 0.28
N LEU A 176 -8.75 13.50 0.13
CA LEU A 176 -7.82 13.38 1.24
C LEU A 176 -7.59 14.71 1.95
N ALA A 177 -7.36 15.81 1.21
CA ALA A 177 -7.23 17.15 1.78
C ALA A 177 -8.46 17.55 2.60
N ALA A 178 -9.66 17.33 2.04
CA ALA A 178 -10.92 17.63 2.74
C ALA A 178 -11.09 16.80 4.02
N ILE A 179 -10.65 15.54 4.03
CA ILE A 179 -10.70 14.68 5.22
C ILE A 179 -9.71 15.19 6.27
N LEU A 180 -8.47 15.44 5.87
CA LEU A 180 -7.41 15.89 6.77
C LEU A 180 -7.76 17.24 7.40
N GLN A 181 -8.43 18.14 6.68
CA GLN A 181 -8.87 19.44 7.21
C GLN A 181 -9.80 19.33 8.43
N GLN A 182 -10.51 18.21 8.57
CA GLN A 182 -11.45 17.97 9.67
C GLN A 182 -10.77 17.39 10.92
N LEU A 183 -9.47 17.11 10.87
CA LEU A 183 -8.72 16.59 12.02
C LEU A 183 -8.36 17.71 12.99
N ASP A 184 -8.44 17.42 14.29
CA ASP A 184 -7.91 18.32 15.32
C ASP A 184 -6.39 18.15 15.52
N ASN A 185 -5.78 19.02 16.32
CA ASN A 185 -4.33 19.01 16.52
C ASN A 185 -3.81 17.70 17.13
N GLU A 186 -4.57 17.04 18.01
CA GLU A 186 -4.15 15.78 18.63
C GLU A 186 -4.21 14.64 17.60
N GLU A 187 -5.26 14.60 16.79
CA GLU A 187 -5.43 13.67 15.68
C GLU A 187 -4.33 13.86 14.61
N VAL A 188 -4.03 15.11 14.24
CA VAL A 188 -2.94 15.45 13.31
C VAL A 188 -1.59 15.00 13.85
N LEU A 189 -1.31 15.23 15.13
CA LEU A 189 -0.03 14.85 15.73
C LEU A 189 0.16 13.33 15.69
N LYS A 190 -0.86 12.55 16.06
CA LYS A 190 -0.79 11.09 16.00
C LYS A 190 -0.60 10.57 14.58
N LEU A 191 -1.32 11.16 13.63
CA LEU A 191 -1.17 10.81 12.22
C LEU A 191 0.25 11.12 11.73
N LEU A 192 0.80 12.28 12.11
CA LEU A 192 2.15 12.69 11.77
C LEU A 192 3.21 11.75 12.36
N CYS A 193 3.11 11.39 13.65
CA CYS A 193 4.00 10.40 14.28
C CYS A 193 3.95 9.04 13.55
N TYR A 194 2.75 8.59 13.17
CA TYR A 194 2.57 7.36 12.42
C TYR A 194 3.21 7.41 11.02
N LEU A 195 3.04 8.53 10.30
CA LEU A 195 3.64 8.74 8.98
C LEU A 195 5.17 8.81 9.07
N ASN A 196 5.69 9.54 10.05
CA ASN A 196 7.12 9.66 10.31
C ASN A 196 7.75 8.29 10.61
N LYS A 197 7.06 7.46 11.40
CA LYS A 197 7.48 6.08 11.67
C LYS A 197 7.58 5.23 10.41
N TRP A 198 6.66 5.36 9.46
CA TRP A 198 6.79 4.69 8.16
C TRP A 198 7.98 5.21 7.37
N LEU A 199 8.16 6.54 7.32
CA LEU A 199 9.26 7.18 6.61
C LEU A 199 10.63 6.71 7.14
N ASP A 200 10.77 6.58 8.46
CA ASP A 200 11.95 6.01 9.12
C ASP A 200 12.21 4.55 8.70
N LYS A 201 11.16 3.73 8.57
CA LYS A 201 11.32 2.33 8.11
C LYS A 201 11.76 2.26 6.66
N TYR A 202 11.26 3.16 5.82
CA TYR A 202 11.69 3.25 4.42
C TYR A 202 13.13 3.74 4.28
N SER A 203 13.57 4.70 5.09
CA SER A 203 14.94 5.24 5.04
C SER A 203 15.97 4.25 5.58
N SER A 204 15.63 3.56 6.67
CA SER A 204 16.54 2.63 7.36
C SER A 204 16.84 1.36 6.58
N LYS A 205 15.96 0.99 5.64
CA LYS A 205 16.09 -0.24 4.83
C LYS A 205 16.00 0.13 3.36
N SER A 206 17.15 0.40 2.74
CA SER A 206 17.27 0.73 1.31
C SER A 206 16.51 -0.24 0.38
N SER A 207 16.38 -1.52 0.75
CA SER A 207 15.60 -2.54 0.04
C SER A 207 14.07 -2.37 0.07
N LEU A 208 13.56 -1.46 0.91
CA LEU A 208 12.13 -1.11 0.99
C LEU A 208 11.74 0.04 0.07
N CYS A 209 12.71 0.74 -0.54
CA CYS A 209 12.43 1.82 -1.48
C CYS A 209 12.19 1.33 -2.92
N THR A 210 12.43 0.04 -3.19
CA THR A 210 12.51 -0.51 -4.54
C THR A 210 11.33 -1.41 -4.86
N SER A 211 10.10 -0.88 -4.92
CA SER A 211 9.10 -1.36 -5.89
C SER A 211 7.82 -0.52 -5.85
N GLN A 212 7.30 -0.18 -7.04
CA GLN A 212 5.89 0.17 -7.18
C GLN A 212 5.10 -1.14 -7.21
N SER A 213 4.58 -1.59 -6.07
CA SER A 213 3.59 -2.68 -6.09
C SER A 213 2.29 -2.14 -6.68
N LYS A 214 2.15 -2.19 -8.00
CA LYS A 214 0.90 -1.81 -8.71
C LYS A 214 -0.17 -2.91 -8.60
N GLY A 215 -0.29 -3.49 -7.41
CA GLY A 215 -1.21 -4.56 -7.11
C GLY A 215 -2.23 -4.11 -6.07
N LYS A 216 -3.52 -4.23 -6.41
CA LYS A 216 -4.69 -3.99 -5.53
C LYS A 216 -4.72 -4.86 -4.26
N GLU A 217 -3.70 -5.69 -4.05
CA GLU A 217 -3.53 -6.63 -2.93
C GLU A 217 -2.49 -6.19 -1.89
N SER A 218 -1.82 -5.04 -2.07
CA SER A 218 -0.95 -4.47 -1.05
C SER A 218 -1.76 -3.58 -0.13
N PHE A 219 -2.20 -4.12 1.01
CA PHE A 219 -2.75 -3.31 2.11
C PHE A 219 -1.65 -2.70 2.99
N VAL A 220 -0.39 -2.73 2.51
CA VAL A 220 0.74 -2.03 3.12
C VAL A 220 0.94 -0.72 2.35
N PRO A 221 0.97 0.44 3.04
CA PRO A 221 1.22 1.74 2.40
C PRO A 221 2.58 1.74 1.72
N SER A 222 2.66 2.16 0.46
CA SER A 222 3.92 2.40 -0.23
C SER A 222 4.60 3.68 0.27
N LEU A 223 5.88 3.86 -0.05
CA LEU A 223 6.58 5.12 0.23
C LEU A 223 5.86 6.31 -0.43
N ASN A 224 5.32 6.14 -1.63
CA ASN A 224 4.56 7.18 -2.30
C ASN A 224 3.29 7.54 -1.53
N ASP A 225 2.55 6.55 -1.03
CA ASP A 225 1.35 6.81 -0.22
C ASP A 225 1.71 7.61 1.03
N VAL A 226 2.79 7.24 1.72
CA VAL A 226 3.27 7.94 2.92
C VAL A 226 3.66 9.39 2.60
N ILE A 227 4.44 9.61 1.53
CA ILE A 227 4.85 10.96 1.11
C ILE A 227 3.63 11.81 0.72
N GLN A 228 2.70 11.26 -0.06
CA GLN A 228 1.48 11.97 -0.46
C GLN A 228 0.66 12.41 0.74
N TRP A 229 0.45 11.51 1.71
CA TRP A 229 -0.25 11.86 2.95
C TRP A 229 0.49 12.93 3.76
N ILE A 230 1.81 12.87 3.83
CA ILE A 230 2.62 13.92 4.49
C ILE A 230 2.42 15.26 3.79
N LEU A 231 2.60 15.32 2.46
CA LEU A 231 2.49 16.57 1.69
C LEU A 231 1.14 17.26 1.92
N ILE A 232 0.05 16.51 1.74
CA ILE A 232 -1.30 17.06 1.90
C ILE A 232 -1.57 17.47 3.36
N LEU A 233 -1.07 16.70 4.33
CA LEU A 233 -1.19 17.04 5.75
C LEU A 233 -0.45 18.34 6.09
N LEU A 234 0.77 18.52 5.56
CA LEU A 234 1.56 19.74 5.73
C LEU A 234 0.85 20.94 5.12
N ASP A 235 0.33 20.81 3.90
CA ASP A 235 -0.39 21.89 3.21
C ASP A 235 -1.69 22.27 3.95
N THR A 236 -2.43 21.27 4.43
CA THR A 236 -3.72 21.47 5.09
C THR A 236 -3.57 22.09 6.49
N HIS A 237 -2.53 21.72 7.24
CA HIS A 237 -2.33 22.11 8.64
C HIS A 237 -1.13 23.04 8.87
N MET A 238 -0.60 23.67 7.82
CA MET A 238 0.63 24.47 7.86
C MET A 238 0.69 25.44 9.04
N MET A 239 -0.39 26.19 9.28
CA MET A 239 -0.45 27.17 10.38
C MET A 239 -0.32 26.51 11.75
N SER A 240 -1.03 25.40 12.00
CA SER A 240 -0.95 24.67 13.27
C SER A 240 0.43 24.06 13.49
N LEU A 241 1.03 23.49 12.44
CA LEU A 241 2.34 22.86 12.49
C LEU A 241 3.46 23.87 12.83
N ILE A 242 3.34 25.10 12.33
CA ILE A 242 4.32 26.17 12.62
C ILE A 242 4.12 26.73 14.02
N LEU A 243 2.87 26.97 14.43
CA LEU A 243 2.57 27.71 15.67
C LEU A 243 2.62 26.85 16.94
N CYS A 244 2.38 25.54 16.84
CA CYS A 244 2.34 24.66 17.99
C CYS A 244 3.63 23.84 18.12
N SER A 245 4.32 23.99 19.26
CA SER A 245 5.61 23.37 19.54
C SER A 245 5.58 21.83 19.55
N ASP A 246 4.41 21.25 19.80
CA ASP A 246 4.24 19.79 19.89
C ASP A 246 4.57 19.10 18.57
N PHE A 247 4.40 19.80 17.44
CA PHE A 247 4.72 19.28 16.12
C PHE A 247 6.19 19.45 15.72
N HIS A 248 6.93 20.37 16.35
CA HIS A 248 8.26 20.79 15.86
C HIS A 248 9.27 19.64 15.83
N ASN A 249 9.25 18.78 16.84
CA ASN A 249 10.12 17.61 16.89
C ASN A 249 9.82 16.62 15.75
N GLU A 250 8.54 16.36 15.48
CA GLU A 250 8.11 15.45 14.41
C GLU A 250 8.41 16.02 13.03
N ILE A 251 8.16 17.33 12.82
CA ILE A 251 8.49 18.03 11.57
C ILE A 251 10.00 18.02 11.32
N GLN A 252 10.82 18.25 12.35
CA GLN A 252 12.27 18.18 12.23
C GLN A 252 12.74 16.77 11.86
N ALA A 253 12.16 15.73 12.48
CA ALA A 253 12.47 14.34 12.15
C ALA A 253 12.13 14.01 10.70
N ILE A 254 10.94 14.40 10.22
CA ILE A 254 10.54 14.24 8.82
C ILE A 254 11.51 14.98 7.90
N GLN A 255 11.88 16.22 8.21
CA GLN A 255 12.81 17.00 7.41
C GLN A 255 14.16 16.28 7.25
N LEU A 256 14.71 15.71 8.32
CA LEU A 256 15.98 14.98 8.29
C LEU A 256 15.89 13.72 7.42
N LEU A 257 14.78 12.97 7.54
CA LEU A 257 14.54 11.77 6.75
C LEU A 257 14.37 12.10 5.26
N VAL A 258 13.53 13.08 4.92
CA VAL A 258 13.30 13.53 3.54
C VAL A 258 14.59 14.05 2.91
N LYS A 259 15.41 14.80 3.67
CA LYS A 259 16.71 15.26 3.19
C LYS A 259 17.59 14.10 2.73
N GLY A 260 17.64 13.00 3.49
CA GLY A 260 18.36 11.80 3.09
C GLY A 260 17.87 11.21 1.75
N PHE A 261 16.55 11.18 1.53
CA PHE A 261 15.97 10.73 0.26
C PHE A 261 16.31 11.67 -0.90
N VAL A 262 16.27 12.99 -0.67
CA VAL A 262 16.61 14.00 -1.68
C VAL A 262 18.09 13.94 -2.06
N ASP A 263 18.99 13.83 -1.07
CA ASP A 263 20.43 13.69 -1.31
C ASP A 263 20.73 12.42 -2.12
N PHE A 264 20.06 11.31 -1.80
CA PHE A 264 20.15 10.07 -2.59
C PHE A 264 19.60 10.25 -4.01
N GLY A 265 18.47 10.94 -4.17
CA GLY A 265 17.90 11.29 -5.47
C GLY A 265 18.86 12.11 -6.33
N HIS A 266 19.51 13.12 -5.75
CA HIS A 266 20.52 13.93 -6.44
C HIS A 266 21.76 13.11 -6.86
N MET A 267 22.16 12.11 -6.07
CA MET A 267 23.25 11.20 -6.47
C MET A 267 22.87 10.32 -7.67
N ILE A 268 21.61 9.90 -7.79
CA ILE A 268 21.16 8.98 -8.86
C ILE A 268 20.68 9.72 -10.11
N ALA A 269 20.20 10.95 -10.00
CA ALA A 269 19.67 11.72 -11.13
C ALA A 269 20.64 11.79 -12.35
N PRO A 270 21.96 11.98 -12.19
CA PRO A 270 22.90 11.93 -13.30
C PRO A 270 22.99 10.54 -13.96
N LEU A 271 22.85 9.47 -13.18
CA LEU A 271 22.86 8.08 -13.69
C LEU A 271 21.62 7.77 -14.51
N ALA A 272 20.48 8.36 -14.19
CA ALA A 272 19.26 8.20 -14.99
C ALA A 272 19.47 8.73 -16.42
N GLY A 273 20.07 9.92 -16.55
CA GLY A 273 20.42 10.49 -17.85
C GLY A 273 21.45 9.65 -18.61
N ILE A 274 22.45 9.09 -17.92
CA ILE A 274 23.42 8.17 -18.52
C ILE A 274 22.75 6.87 -18.97
N MET A 275 21.85 6.29 -18.17
CA MET A 275 21.09 5.09 -18.54
C MET A 275 20.17 5.34 -19.73
N GLU A 276 19.50 6.48 -19.78
CA GLU A 276 18.64 6.87 -20.89
C GLU A 276 19.46 7.12 -22.15
N HIS A 277 20.63 7.76 -22.02
CA HIS A 277 21.60 7.90 -23.09
C HIS A 277 22.09 6.53 -23.58
N LEU A 278 22.54 5.63 -22.70
CA LEU A 278 22.97 4.28 -23.05
C LEU A 278 21.85 3.47 -23.71
N ARG A 279 20.61 3.60 -23.26
CA ARG A 279 19.44 2.97 -23.88
C ARG A 279 19.14 3.55 -25.26
N SER A 280 19.35 4.85 -25.47
CA SER A 280 19.19 5.49 -26.78
C SER A 280 20.34 5.16 -27.75
N SER A 281 21.54 4.95 -27.21
CA SER A 281 22.78 4.67 -27.95
C SER A 281 23.03 3.18 -28.16
N SER A 282 22.32 2.30 -27.43
CA SER A 282 22.40 0.86 -27.61
C SER A 282 21.62 0.43 -28.85
N ILE A 283 22.26 0.51 -30.01
CA ILE A 283 21.95 -0.38 -31.11
C ILE A 283 22.41 -1.77 -30.63
N LEU A 284 21.47 -2.61 -30.16
CA LEU A 284 21.74 -4.04 -30.06
C LEU A 284 22.35 -4.46 -31.40
N PRO A 285 23.50 -5.17 -31.43
CA PRO A 285 23.99 -5.71 -32.69
C PRO A 285 22.94 -6.71 -33.17
N SER A 286 22.06 -6.26 -34.06
CA SER A 286 21.29 -7.14 -34.92
C SER A 286 22.32 -7.99 -35.60
N HIS A 287 22.21 -9.31 -35.43
CA HIS A 287 22.96 -10.29 -36.19
C HIS A 287 22.80 -9.95 -37.68
N VAL A 288 23.73 -9.18 -38.22
CA VAL A 288 23.84 -8.99 -39.65
C VAL A 288 24.56 -10.23 -40.13
N SER A 289 23.76 -11.21 -40.53
CA SER A 289 24.20 -12.25 -41.46
C SER A 289 24.58 -11.56 -42.78
N HIS A 290 25.82 -11.08 -42.88
CA HIS A 290 26.45 -10.79 -44.17
C HIS A 290 27.23 -12.04 -44.60
N GLY A 291 26.61 -12.80 -45.49
CA GLY A 291 27.35 -13.60 -46.44
C GLY A 291 27.82 -12.71 -47.59
N ARG A 292 29.08 -12.92 -48.00
CA ARG A 292 29.74 -12.48 -49.25
C ARG A 292 29.96 -10.97 -49.38
N GLU A 293 31.07 -10.47 -49.90
CA GLU A 293 32.26 -11.03 -50.57
C GLU A 293 33.38 -9.98 -50.42
N ASP A 294 34.63 -10.44 -50.40
CA ASP A 294 35.84 -9.63 -50.30
C ASP A 294 35.94 -8.58 -51.41
N ASP A 295 36.42 -7.37 -51.07
CA ASP A 295 37.28 -6.58 -51.96
C ASP A 295 38.22 -5.68 -51.12
N PRO A 296 39.55 -5.86 -51.19
CA PRO A 296 40.49 -5.03 -50.45
C PRO A 296 40.70 -3.68 -51.16
N VAL A 297 40.29 -2.59 -50.49
CA VAL A 297 40.62 -1.22 -50.90
C VAL A 297 42.09 -0.94 -50.56
N ILE A 298 42.92 -0.75 -51.58
CA ILE A 298 44.31 -0.29 -51.44
C ILE A 298 44.28 1.24 -51.32
N GLU A 299 44.55 1.77 -50.13
CA GLU A 299 44.85 3.20 -49.95
C GLU A 299 46.33 3.46 -50.31
N TYR A 300 46.55 4.32 -51.30
CA TYR A 300 47.87 4.86 -51.61
C TYR A 300 48.17 6.02 -50.67
N VAL A 301 49.24 5.89 -49.88
CA VAL A 301 49.84 7.00 -49.12
C VAL A 301 50.89 7.63 -50.04
N GLU A 302 50.70 8.91 -50.39
CA GLU A 302 51.72 9.71 -51.06
C GLU A 302 52.90 9.93 -50.09
N ILE A 303 54.12 9.65 -50.57
CA ILE A 303 55.40 9.86 -49.85
C ILE A 303 55.90 11.27 -50.12
#